data_AF-D5XBM5-F1
#
_entry.id   AF-D5XBM5-F1
#
_cell.length_a   1.000
_cell.length_b   1.000
_cell.length_c   1.000
_cell.angle_alpha   90.00
_cell.angle_beta   90.00
_cell.angle_gamma   90.00
#
_symmetry.space_group_name_H-M   'P 1'
#
loop_
_entity.id
_entity.type
_entity.pdbx_description
1 polymer ?
#
loop_
_entity_poly.entity_id
_entity_poly.type
_entity_poly.pdbx_seq_one_letter_code
_entity_poly.pdbx_strand_id
1 'polypeptide(L)' 'MMEGGDVMKSKYYVTWEEYKEKHPELEGKPEKVIAPKIEKYEDMMFNFIIGLLL' A
#
# COMPACT_ATOMS: atom_id res chain seq x y z
N MET A 1 9.23 19.03 -1.50
CA MET A 1 9.05 19.11 -0.04
C MET A 1 7.68 19.72 0.19
N MET A 2 6.75 18.98 0.80
CA MET A 2 5.55 19.57 1.40
C MET A 2 5.57 19.20 2.88
N GLU A 3 5.54 20.23 3.71
CA GLU A 3 5.57 20.19 5.16
C GLU A 3 4.32 19.50 5.74
N GLY A 4 4.47 18.99 6.96
CA GLY A 4 3.49 18.17 7.66
C GLY A 4 2.11 18.80 7.76
N GLY A 5 1.11 18.06 7.29
CA GLY A 5 -0.30 18.21 7.60
C GLY A 5 -0.85 16.80 7.81
N ASP A 6 -1.62 16.62 8.89
CA ASP A 6 -2.20 15.36 9.38
C ASP A 6 -2.17 14.20 8.38
N VAL A 7 -1.41 13.15 8.70
CA VAL A 7 -1.45 11.86 7.98
C VAL A 7 -2.91 11.52 7.78
N MET A 8 -3.36 11.42 6.53
CA MET A 8 -4.73 11.05 6.17
C MET A 8 -5.08 9.73 6.87
N LYS A 9 -5.64 9.79 8.08
CA LYS A 9 -6.07 8.63 8.87
C LYS A 9 -7.36 8.09 8.27
N SER A 10 -7.26 7.55 7.07
CA SER A 10 -8.33 6.79 6.45
C SER A 10 -8.14 5.32 6.76
N LYS A 11 -9.23 4.60 7.00
CA LYS A 11 -9.21 3.14 7.16
C LYS A 11 -8.66 2.42 5.92
N TYR A 12 -8.69 3.09 4.76
CA TYR A 12 -8.37 2.53 3.46
C TYR A 12 -7.10 3.08 2.84
N TYR A 13 -6.39 3.97 3.54
CA TYR A 13 -5.13 4.53 3.07
C TYR A 13 -4.07 4.30 4.13
N VAL A 14 -2.97 3.70 3.71
CA VAL A 14 -1.79 3.44 4.54
C VAL A 14 -0.59 3.91 3.75
N THR A 15 0.32 4.62 4.40
CA THR A 15 1.57 5.04 3.77
C THR A 15 2.52 3.84 3.66
N TRP A 16 3.47 3.91 2.73
CA TRP A 16 4.43 2.82 2.54
C TRP A 16 5.29 2.54 3.78
N GLU A 17 5.63 3.57 4.56
CA GLU A 17 6.38 3.40 5.82
C GLU A 17 5.56 2.62 6.86
N GLU A 18 4.30 2.99 7.06
CA GLU A 18 3.36 2.27 7.94
C GLU A 18 3.07 0.83 7.46
N TYR A 19 3.10 0.61 6.13
CA TYR A 19 2.98 -0.72 5.54
C TYR A 19 4.19 -1.58 5.91
N LYS A 20 5.41 -1.07 5.73
CA LYS A 20 6.65 -1.81 6.06
C LYS A 20 6.74 -2.19 7.54
N GLU A 21 6.27 -1.35 8.45
CA GLU A 21 6.21 -1.67 9.89
C GLU A 21 5.39 -2.94 10.18
N LYS A 22 4.38 -3.23 9.37
CA LYS A 22 3.52 -4.43 9.50
C LYS A 22 4.03 -5.62 8.69
N HIS A 23 5.00 -5.39 7.80
CA HIS A 23 5.51 -6.35 6.83
C HIS A 23 7.05 -6.47 6.93
N PRO A 24 7.58 -7.02 8.04
CA PRO A 24 9.02 -7.19 8.22
C PRO A 24 9.68 -8.05 7.13
N GLU A 25 8.91 -8.88 6.41
CA GLU A 25 9.38 -9.65 5.24
C GLU A 25 9.83 -8.79 4.05
N LEU A 26 9.57 -7.49 4.09
CA LEU A 26 9.99 -6.53 3.06
C LEU A 26 11.31 -5.83 3.41
N GLU A 27 11.82 -6.02 4.63
CA GLU A 27 13.08 -5.43 5.07
C GLU A 27 14.25 -5.92 4.20
N GLY A 28 15.11 -4.99 3.78
CA GLY A 28 16.26 -5.27 2.92
C GLY A 28 15.93 -5.56 1.45
N LYS A 29 14.66 -5.57 1.05
CA LYS A 29 14.28 -5.75 -0.35
C LYS A 29 14.23 -4.42 -1.12
N PRO A 30 14.51 -4.41 -2.44
CA PRO A 30 14.54 -3.17 -3.22
C PRO A 30 13.13 -2.56 -3.38
N GLU A 31 12.87 -1.53 -2.58
CA GLU A 31 11.57 -0.83 -2.48
C GLU A 31 11.01 -0.41 -3.85
N LYS A 32 11.83 0.23 -4.69
CA LYS A 32 11.43 0.73 -6.02
C LYS A 32 10.92 -0.36 -6.97
N VAL A 33 11.22 -1.63 -6.70
CA VAL A 33 10.80 -2.77 -7.52
C VAL A 33 9.59 -3.47 -6.92
N ILE A 34 9.46 -3.46 -5.59
CA ILE A 34 8.47 -4.26 -4.88
C ILE A 34 7.22 -3.47 -4.54
N ALA A 35 7.35 -2.21 -4.14
CA ALA A 35 6.21 -1.33 -3.91
C ALA A 35 5.22 -1.32 -5.10
N PRO A 36 5.63 -1.04 -6.36
CA PRO A 36 4.70 -1.04 -7.48
C PRO A 36 4.13 -2.42 -7.82
N LYS A 37 4.80 -3.52 -7.42
CA LYS A 37 4.28 -4.87 -7.62
C LYS A 37 3.18 -5.20 -6.62
N ILE A 38 3.40 -4.86 -5.35
CA ILE A 38 2.44 -5.08 -4.28
C ILE A 38 1.18 -4.27 -4.55
N GLU A 39 1.33 -2.97 -4.84
CA GLU A 39 0.22 -2.09 -5.20
C GLU A 39 -0.61 -2.67 -6.35
N LYS A 40 0.04 -3.15 -7.43
CA LYS A 40 -0.66 -3.80 -8.55
C LYS A 40 -1.44 -5.07 -8.15
N TYR A 41 -0.91 -5.87 -7.23
CA TYR A 41 -1.61 -7.06 -6.75
C TYR A 41 -2.81 -6.70 -5.88
N GLU A 42 -2.66 -5.70 -5.01
CA GLU A 42 -3.75 -5.17 -4.19
C GLU A 42 -4.87 -4.58 -5.05
N ASP A 43 -4.51 -3.77 -6.06
CA ASP A 43 -5.47 -3.23 -7.05
C ASP A 43 -6.20 -4.34 -7.81
N MET A 44 -5.49 -5.38 -8.24
CA MET A 44 -6.09 -6.51 -8.95
C MET A 44 -7.09 -7.25 -8.06
N MET A 45 -6.72 -7.52 -6.81
CA MET A 45 -7.59 -8.18 -5.84
C MET A 45 -8.81 -7.31 -5.52
N PHE A 46 -8.61 -6.00 -5.32
CA PHE A 46 -9.69 -5.06 -5.05
C PHE A 46 -10.68 -5.02 -6.21
N ASN A 47 -10.20 -4.85 -7.44
CA ASN A 47 -11.04 -4.85 -8.63
C ASN A 47 -11.77 -6.19 -8.83
N PHE A 48 -11.09 -7.31 -8.55
CA PHE A 48 -11.72 -8.63 -8.59
C PHE A 48 -12.89 -8.75 -7.61
N ILE A 49 -12.71 -8.34 -6.34
CA ILE A 49 -13.76 -8.40 -5.31
C ILE A 49 -14.92 -7.47 -5.69
N ILE A 50 -14.64 -6.24 -6.10
CA ILE A 50 -15.68 -5.29 -6.53
C ILE A 50 -16.45 -5.82 -7.74
N GLY A 51 -15.75 -6.46 -8.70
CA GLY A 51 -16.37 -7.10 -9.86
C GLY A 51 -17.23 -8.32 -9.54
N LEU A 52 -17.10 -8.93 -8.36
CA LEU A 52 -18.00 -10.00 -7.90
C LEU A 52 -19.27 -9.48 -7.22
N LEU A 53 -19.25 -8.24 -6.72
CA LEU A 53 -20.35 -7.63 -5.98
C LEU A 53 -21.29 -6.79 -6.87
N LEU A 54 -20.81 -6.41 -8.07
CA LEU A 54 -21.57 -5.72 -9.12
C LEU A 54 -22.20 -6.72 -10.09
#